data_AF-A0A9P8JUP9-F1
#
_entry.id   AF-A0A9P8JUP9-F1
#
_cell.length_a   1.000
_cell.length_b   1.000
_cell.length_c   1.000
_cell.angle_alpha   90.00
_cell.angle_beta   90.00
_cell.angle_gamma   90.00
#
_symmetry.space_group_name_H-M   'P 1'
#
loop_
_entity.id
_entity.type
_entity.pdbx_description
1 polymer ?
#
loop_
_entity_poly.entity_id
_entity_poly.type
_entity_poly.pdbx_seq_one_letter_code
_entity_poly.pdbx_strand_id
1 'polypeptide(L)'
;MPFEPGDGRRSVSPLSTGRASPALRAPRRVEDAVAQKDKTTRRYATAIDRALSSFDSAQQEWADYIAFLARLLKALHPPPPALEYLPHAQSVALRLAQCLNPALPSGVHQKALDVYATIFSFLPPPSLGQTLHVYLPGLVPVLSFASLSVRPIFYSVIEDHILKLDSEHIRPATKSLILSLLPGIEDETSEDFDRAFRILNVLRKTSSRDIDDGPDAEGRDGYFWQCFFLAVITNPSRRQGALAFLTRKLPNFTPSETSPDSSQVEDRTLPLAAQAAINPEPGLLVRCFAAGLQDSQILVQRGFLDLLVTHLPLHSPVFRNHVRSKDMVLITTAAASCVLRRDMSLNRRLWSWFLGP
;
A
#
# COMPACT_ATOMS: atom_id res chain seq x y z
N MET A 1 -8.71 -33.22 59.61
CA MET A 1 -8.58 -32.02 60.47
C MET A 1 -8.32 -30.83 59.55
N PRO A 2 -9.16 -29.79 59.64
CA PRO A 2 -9.36 -28.76 58.61
C PRO A 2 -8.51 -27.52 58.89
N PHE A 3 -8.24 -26.72 57.85
CA PHE A 3 -8.01 -25.28 58.01
C PHE A 3 -8.69 -24.50 56.86
N GLU A 4 -9.33 -23.42 57.30
CA GLU A 4 -10.30 -22.53 56.66
C GLU A 4 -9.73 -21.59 55.56
N PRO A 5 -10.60 -20.87 54.82
CA PRO A 5 -10.29 -20.24 53.54
C PRO A 5 -9.67 -18.84 53.68
N GLY A 6 -8.67 -18.54 52.83
CA GLY A 6 -8.01 -17.25 52.74
C GLY A 6 -8.51 -16.40 51.57
N ASP A 7 -9.20 -15.32 51.94
CA ASP A 7 -9.25 -13.98 51.32
C ASP A 7 -9.30 -13.83 49.78
N GLY A 8 -10.46 -13.34 49.32
CA GLY A 8 -10.64 -12.80 47.99
C GLY A 8 -9.79 -11.54 47.75
N ARG A 9 -8.77 -11.67 46.92
CA ARG A 9 -8.12 -10.53 46.26
C ARG A 9 -8.31 -10.64 44.75
N ARG A 10 -9.24 -9.82 44.23
CA ARG A 10 -9.38 -9.55 42.80
C ARG A 10 -8.08 -8.92 42.29
N SER A 11 -7.48 -9.51 41.27
CA SER A 11 -6.34 -8.97 40.54
C SER A 11 -6.73 -7.66 39.85
N VAL A 12 -6.19 -6.55 40.34
CA VAL A 12 -6.34 -5.22 39.73
C VAL A 12 -5.23 -5.06 38.69
N SER A 13 -5.58 -5.08 37.40
CA SER A 13 -4.66 -4.75 36.31
C SER A 13 -4.26 -3.27 36.37
N PRO A 14 -2.99 -2.89 36.11
CA PRO A 14 -2.60 -1.49 36.15
C PRO A 14 -3.14 -0.71 34.95
N LEU A 15 -3.46 0.56 35.24
CA LEU A 15 -4.02 1.56 34.34
C LEU A 15 -3.11 1.82 33.12
N SER A 16 -3.74 1.76 31.95
CA SER A 16 -3.18 2.12 30.64
C SER A 16 -2.56 3.52 30.64
N THR A 17 -1.25 3.60 30.40
CA THR A 17 -0.54 4.84 30.06
C THR A 17 -1.12 5.43 28.77
N GLY A 18 -1.59 6.68 28.87
CA GLY A 18 -2.17 7.44 27.77
C GLY A 18 -1.20 7.63 26.62
N ARG A 19 -1.44 6.90 25.52
CA ARG A 19 -1.15 7.38 24.17
C ARG A 19 -2.47 7.83 23.57
N ALA A 20 -2.66 9.14 23.50
CA ALA A 20 -3.71 9.73 22.67
C ALA A 20 -3.34 9.48 21.20
N SER A 21 -3.71 8.32 20.68
CA SER A 21 -3.86 8.16 19.23
C SER A 21 -4.95 9.14 18.79
N PRO A 22 -4.77 9.91 17.70
CA PRO A 22 -5.86 10.71 17.15
C PRO A 22 -6.99 9.74 16.79
N ALA A 23 -8.09 9.77 17.53
CA ALA A 23 -9.29 9.07 17.13
C ALA A 23 -9.77 9.74 15.84
N LEU A 24 -9.62 9.05 14.71
CA LEU A 24 -10.32 9.41 13.48
C LEU A 24 -11.81 9.51 13.85
N ARG A 25 -12.40 10.70 13.71
CA ARG A 25 -13.85 10.89 13.92
C ARG A 25 -14.56 9.86 13.05
N ALA A 26 -15.13 8.84 13.68
CA ALA A 26 -15.84 7.80 12.97
C ALA A 26 -17.03 8.41 12.18
N PRO A 27 -17.20 8.10 10.89
CA PRO A 27 -18.28 8.63 10.07
C PRO A 27 -19.68 8.12 10.46
N ARG A 28 -19.79 7.23 11.45
CA ARG A 28 -21.07 6.67 11.95
C ARG A 28 -22.14 7.72 12.24
N ARG A 29 -21.75 8.94 12.67
CA ARG A 29 -22.70 10.02 12.96
C ARG A 29 -23.37 10.63 11.72
N VAL A 30 -22.80 10.44 10.53
CA VAL A 30 -23.29 11.05 9.28
C VAL A 30 -24.27 10.11 8.56
N GLU A 31 -23.98 8.81 8.53
CA GLU A 31 -24.86 7.79 7.92
C GLU A 31 -26.28 7.81 8.53
N ASP A 32 -26.36 7.84 9.86
CA ASP A 32 -27.65 7.85 10.57
C ASP A 32 -28.39 9.19 10.46
N ALA A 33 -27.67 10.31 10.32
CA ALA A 33 -28.26 11.65 10.32
C ALA A 33 -28.86 12.05 8.96
N VAL A 34 -28.24 11.62 7.85
CA VAL A 34 -28.69 11.98 6.49
C VAL A 34 -29.77 11.01 5.99
N ALA A 35 -29.70 9.72 6.34
CA ALA A 35 -30.76 8.74 6.04
C ALA A 35 -32.11 9.12 6.69
N GLN A 36 -32.06 9.89 7.78
CA GLN A 36 -33.26 10.31 8.49
C GLN A 36 -34.05 11.43 7.79
N LYS A 37 -33.56 12.12 6.76
CA LYS A 37 -34.32 13.24 6.16
C LYS A 37 -35.03 12.95 4.83
N ASP A 38 -34.58 12.00 4.01
CA ASP A 38 -35.16 11.76 2.68
C ASP A 38 -35.79 10.36 2.52
N LYS A 39 -37.06 10.31 2.09
CA LYS A 39 -37.82 9.09 1.80
C LYS A 39 -37.18 8.27 0.66
N THR A 40 -36.53 8.91 -0.30
CA THR A 40 -35.88 8.23 -1.43
C THR A 40 -34.65 7.45 -0.95
N THR A 41 -33.78 8.08 -0.16
CA THR A 41 -32.59 7.47 0.44
C THR A 41 -32.94 6.32 1.38
N ARG A 42 -34.03 6.42 2.16
CA ARG A 42 -34.50 5.30 3.00
C ARG A 42 -34.94 4.08 2.18
N ARG A 43 -35.66 4.31 1.07
CA ARG A 43 -36.06 3.22 0.16
C ARG A 43 -34.84 2.58 -0.49
N TYR A 44 -33.86 3.39 -0.90
CA TYR A 44 -32.59 2.95 -1.44
C TYR A 44 -31.81 2.07 -0.42
N ALA A 45 -31.65 2.55 0.82
CA ALA A 45 -31.03 1.78 1.90
C ALA A 45 -31.74 0.44 2.16
N THR A 46 -33.08 0.45 2.20
CA THR A 46 -33.88 -0.78 2.38
C THR A 46 -33.69 -1.77 1.22
N ALA A 47 -33.53 -1.28 -0.02
CA ALA A 47 -33.27 -2.14 -1.17
C ALA A 47 -31.89 -2.79 -1.08
N ILE A 48 -30.87 -2.04 -0.64
CA ILE A 48 -29.52 -2.57 -0.38
C ILE A 48 -29.56 -3.61 0.74
N ASP A 49 -30.24 -3.33 1.85
CA ASP A 49 -30.36 -4.25 2.99
C ASP A 49 -31.03 -5.59 2.60
N ARG A 50 -32.08 -5.53 1.77
CA ARG A 50 -32.70 -6.73 1.19
C ARG A 50 -31.77 -7.50 0.25
N ALA A 51 -30.89 -6.83 -0.47
CA ALA A 51 -29.88 -7.52 -1.28
C ALA A 51 -28.82 -8.17 -0.38
N LEU A 52 -28.38 -7.48 0.68
CA LEU A 52 -27.42 -7.99 1.66
C LEU A 52 -27.93 -9.23 2.39
N SER A 53 -29.20 -9.28 2.79
CA SER A 53 -29.78 -10.44 3.47
C SER A 53 -29.81 -11.70 2.61
N SER A 54 -29.76 -11.55 1.28
CA SER A 54 -29.69 -12.69 0.35
C SER A 54 -28.31 -13.35 0.28
N PHE A 55 -27.31 -12.81 0.98
CA PHE A 55 -25.98 -13.39 1.06
C PHE A 55 -25.91 -14.57 2.05
N ASP A 56 -26.77 -14.63 3.07
CA ASP A 56 -26.59 -15.56 4.21
C ASP A 56 -27.25 -16.95 4.01
N SER A 57 -27.23 -17.49 2.78
CA SER A 57 -27.73 -18.85 2.52
C SER A 57 -26.76 -19.92 3.03
N ALA A 58 -27.25 -20.94 3.73
CA ALA A 58 -26.45 -21.96 4.43
C ALA A 58 -25.63 -22.90 3.50
N GLN A 59 -25.90 -22.90 2.19
CA GLN A 59 -25.12 -23.56 1.16
C GLN A 59 -24.84 -22.50 0.09
N GLN A 60 -23.59 -22.12 -0.07
CA GLN A 60 -23.20 -21.03 -0.96
C GLN A 60 -22.27 -21.56 -2.03
N GLU A 61 -22.83 -21.85 -3.20
CA GLU A 61 -22.08 -22.18 -4.39
C GLU A 61 -21.62 -20.90 -5.11
N TRP A 62 -20.64 -21.01 -6.02
CA TRP A 62 -20.16 -19.86 -6.79
C TRP A 62 -21.29 -19.13 -7.56
N ALA A 63 -22.33 -19.86 -7.99
CA ALA A 63 -23.50 -19.30 -8.65
C ALA A 63 -24.33 -18.38 -7.73
N ASP A 64 -24.40 -18.69 -6.43
CA ASP A 64 -25.10 -17.88 -5.44
C ASP A 64 -24.42 -16.52 -5.25
N TYR A 65 -23.09 -16.46 -5.33
CA TYR A 65 -22.35 -15.19 -5.30
C TYR A 65 -22.66 -14.34 -6.53
N ILE A 66 -22.74 -14.93 -7.73
CA ILE A 66 -23.11 -14.17 -8.95
C ILE A 66 -24.54 -13.65 -8.84
N ALA A 67 -25.49 -14.48 -8.38
CA ALA A 67 -26.88 -14.09 -8.19
C ALA A 67 -27.01 -12.96 -7.14
N PHE A 68 -26.28 -13.07 -6.02
CA PHE A 68 -26.18 -12.02 -5.02
C PHE A 68 -25.62 -10.72 -5.60
N LEU A 69 -24.49 -10.78 -6.31
CA LEU A 69 -23.86 -9.59 -6.90
C LEU A 69 -24.76 -8.92 -7.95
N ALA A 70 -25.48 -9.71 -8.76
CA ALA A 70 -26.45 -9.19 -9.71
C ALA A 70 -27.63 -8.50 -9.00
N ARG A 71 -28.13 -9.08 -7.90
CA ARG A 71 -29.20 -8.49 -7.08
C ARG A 71 -28.73 -7.20 -6.40
N LEU A 72 -27.51 -7.20 -5.86
CA LEU A 72 -26.89 -6.02 -5.25
C LEU A 72 -26.70 -4.92 -6.29
N LEU A 73 -26.16 -5.23 -7.46
CA LEU A 73 -25.99 -4.27 -8.55
C LEU A 73 -27.32 -3.63 -8.97
N LYS A 74 -28.38 -4.42 -9.05
CA LYS A 74 -29.73 -3.92 -9.33
C LYS A 74 -30.27 -3.03 -8.20
N ALA A 75 -29.96 -3.33 -6.94
CA ALA A 75 -30.35 -2.50 -5.80
C ALA A 75 -29.57 -1.17 -5.75
N LEU A 76 -28.34 -1.14 -6.27
CA LEU A 76 -27.50 0.05 -6.34
C LEU A 76 -27.92 1.04 -7.46
N HIS A 77 -28.63 0.57 -8.49
CA HIS A 77 -29.03 1.39 -9.64
C HIS A 77 -30.53 1.66 -9.74
N PRO A 78 -30.96 2.89 -10.11
CA PRO A 78 -30.14 4.10 -10.20
C PRO A 78 -29.82 4.67 -8.79
N PRO A 79 -28.66 5.33 -8.61
CA PRO A 79 -28.35 6.02 -7.35
C PRO A 79 -29.27 7.25 -7.18
N PRO A 80 -29.61 7.64 -5.94
CA PRO A 80 -30.28 8.91 -5.66
C PRO A 80 -29.45 10.11 -6.17
N PRO A 81 -30.09 11.21 -6.63
CA PRO A 81 -29.40 12.33 -7.28
C PRO A 81 -28.44 13.12 -6.39
N ALA A 82 -28.59 13.03 -5.05
CA ALA A 82 -27.72 13.67 -4.07
C ALA A 82 -27.08 12.65 -3.13
N LEU A 83 -26.64 11.51 -3.66
CA LEU A 83 -26.03 10.44 -2.88
C LEU A 83 -24.61 10.85 -2.43
N GLU A 84 -24.47 11.29 -1.19
CA GLU A 84 -23.16 11.63 -0.61
C GLU A 84 -22.44 10.42 0.01
N TYR A 85 -23.16 9.38 0.42
CA TYR A 85 -22.58 8.19 1.02
C TYR A 85 -23.39 6.95 0.65
N LEU A 86 -22.75 5.78 0.63
CA LEU A 86 -23.43 4.51 0.39
C LEU A 86 -24.04 3.99 1.70
N PRO A 87 -25.37 3.79 1.81
CA PRO A 87 -25.95 3.13 2.96
C PRO A 87 -25.39 1.70 3.12
N HIS A 88 -25.12 1.30 4.37
CA HIS A 88 -24.54 -0.02 4.69
C HIS A 88 -23.17 -0.28 4.01
N ALA A 89 -22.37 0.77 3.76
CA ALA A 89 -21.08 0.66 3.06
C ALA A 89 -20.18 -0.44 3.62
N GLN A 90 -20.09 -0.56 4.95
CA GLN A 90 -19.27 -1.60 5.59
C GLN A 90 -19.74 -3.02 5.26
N SER A 91 -21.04 -3.26 5.32
CA SER A 91 -21.63 -4.57 4.99
C SER A 91 -21.46 -4.89 3.52
N VAL A 92 -21.71 -3.92 2.63
CA VAL A 92 -21.50 -4.06 1.18
C VAL A 92 -20.04 -4.41 0.90
N ALA A 93 -19.09 -3.61 1.40
CA ALA A 93 -17.67 -3.84 1.19
C ALA A 93 -17.18 -5.18 1.75
N LEU A 94 -17.70 -5.60 2.91
CA LEU A 94 -17.39 -6.91 3.48
C LEU A 94 -17.84 -8.05 2.54
N ARG A 95 -19.06 -7.99 2.00
CA ARG A 95 -19.57 -9.01 1.09
C ARG A 95 -18.84 -9.01 -0.25
N LEU A 96 -18.48 -7.84 -0.76
CA LEU A 96 -17.64 -7.72 -1.96
C LEU A 96 -16.23 -8.31 -1.73
N ALA A 97 -15.61 -8.05 -0.58
CA ALA A 97 -14.33 -8.65 -0.23
C ALA A 97 -14.40 -10.18 -0.14
N GLN A 98 -15.50 -10.74 0.40
CA GLN A 98 -15.75 -12.18 0.42
C GLN A 98 -15.90 -12.76 -1.00
N CYS A 99 -16.50 -12.01 -1.92
CA CYS A 99 -16.60 -12.39 -3.33
C CYS A 99 -15.24 -12.34 -4.06
N LEU A 100 -14.25 -11.64 -3.51
CA LEU A 100 -12.86 -11.62 -3.99
C LEU A 100 -11.97 -12.64 -3.26
N ASN A 101 -12.53 -13.77 -2.83
CA ASN A 101 -11.75 -14.87 -2.27
C ASN A 101 -11.01 -15.63 -3.41
N PRO A 102 -9.69 -15.92 -3.28
CA PRO A 102 -8.92 -16.68 -4.28
C PRO A 102 -9.51 -18.05 -4.63
N ALA A 103 -10.29 -18.67 -3.73
CA ALA A 103 -10.94 -19.97 -3.96
C ALA A 103 -12.15 -19.89 -4.90
N LEU A 104 -12.65 -18.69 -5.20
CA LEU A 104 -13.79 -18.48 -6.09
C LEU A 104 -13.35 -18.32 -7.55
N PRO A 105 -14.22 -18.66 -8.53
CA PRO A 105 -13.87 -18.56 -9.94
C PRO A 105 -13.81 -17.09 -10.42
N SER A 106 -13.05 -16.86 -11.49
CA SER A 106 -12.83 -15.52 -12.06
C SER A 106 -14.10 -14.79 -12.44
N GLY A 107 -15.18 -15.49 -12.81
CA GLY A 107 -16.48 -14.88 -13.09
C GLY A 107 -17.08 -14.15 -11.88
N VAL A 108 -16.89 -14.67 -10.66
CA VAL A 108 -17.32 -14.01 -9.42
C VAL A 108 -16.45 -12.78 -9.16
N HIS A 109 -15.14 -12.89 -9.36
CA HIS A 109 -14.21 -11.76 -9.18
C HIS A 109 -14.52 -10.60 -10.14
N GLN A 110 -14.73 -10.90 -11.43
CA GLN A 110 -15.12 -9.89 -12.43
C GLN A 110 -16.38 -9.16 -11.99
N LYS A 111 -17.42 -9.91 -11.60
CA LYS A 111 -18.68 -9.31 -11.19
C LYS A 111 -18.56 -8.49 -9.89
N ALA A 112 -17.71 -8.92 -8.96
CA ALA A 112 -17.45 -8.15 -7.74
C ALA A 112 -16.74 -6.82 -8.05
N LEU A 113 -15.73 -6.83 -8.94
CA LEU A 113 -15.05 -5.62 -9.39
C LEU A 113 -15.97 -4.67 -10.16
N ASP A 114 -16.91 -5.18 -10.96
CA ASP A 114 -17.94 -4.36 -11.60
C ASP A 114 -18.79 -3.61 -10.57
N VAL A 115 -19.14 -4.28 -9.46
CA VAL A 115 -19.89 -3.64 -8.36
C VAL A 115 -19.03 -2.60 -7.65
N TYR A 116 -17.73 -2.85 -7.43
CA TYR A 116 -16.81 -1.81 -6.94
C TYR A 116 -16.77 -0.60 -7.87
N ALA A 117 -16.57 -0.80 -9.17
CA ALA A 117 -16.52 0.26 -10.18
C ALA A 117 -17.83 1.06 -10.20
N THR A 118 -18.96 0.37 -10.11
CA THR A 118 -20.29 0.98 -10.04
C THR A 118 -20.41 1.90 -8.83
N ILE A 119 -20.08 1.40 -7.62
CA ILE A 119 -20.12 2.19 -6.39
C ILE A 119 -19.23 3.42 -6.52
N PHE A 120 -18.03 3.25 -7.07
CA PHE A 120 -17.07 4.34 -7.21
C PHE A 120 -17.45 5.35 -8.31
N SER A 121 -18.26 4.95 -9.29
CA SER A 121 -18.68 5.84 -10.39
C SER A 121 -19.72 6.89 -9.99
N PHE A 122 -20.57 6.57 -9.00
CA PHE A 122 -21.65 7.47 -8.59
C PHE A 122 -21.37 8.20 -7.28
N LEU A 123 -20.39 7.74 -6.47
CA LEU A 123 -20.00 8.45 -5.26
C LEU A 123 -19.17 9.68 -5.64
N PRO A 124 -19.47 10.86 -5.06
CA PRO A 124 -18.62 12.04 -5.22
C PRO A 124 -17.18 11.74 -4.80
N PRO A 125 -16.15 12.25 -5.51
CA PRO A 125 -14.76 11.98 -5.18
C PRO A 125 -14.38 12.23 -3.71
N PRO A 126 -14.81 13.33 -3.05
CA PRO A 126 -14.51 13.54 -1.63
C PRO A 126 -15.10 12.45 -0.72
N SER A 127 -16.32 12.03 -0.99
CA SER A 127 -17.01 10.97 -0.25
C SER A 127 -16.34 9.61 -0.42
N LEU A 128 -15.94 9.27 -1.65
CA LEU A 128 -15.19 8.06 -1.93
C LEU A 128 -13.84 8.08 -1.21
N GLY A 129 -13.13 9.20 -1.25
CA GLY A 129 -11.86 9.37 -0.57
C GLY A 129 -11.94 9.16 0.94
N GLN A 130 -12.95 9.73 1.60
CA GLN A 130 -13.18 9.54 3.04
C GLN A 130 -13.53 8.10 3.42
N THR A 131 -14.16 7.35 2.51
CA THR A 131 -14.62 5.96 2.75
C THR A 131 -13.70 4.92 2.10
N LEU A 132 -12.60 5.31 1.48
CA LEU A 132 -11.70 4.42 0.73
C LEU A 132 -11.17 3.26 1.59
N HIS A 133 -10.90 3.53 2.87
CA HIS A 133 -10.46 2.54 3.86
C HIS A 133 -11.45 1.38 4.08
N VAL A 134 -12.73 1.57 3.76
CA VAL A 134 -13.77 0.53 3.86
C VAL A 134 -13.64 -0.47 2.72
N TYR A 135 -13.27 -0.01 1.53
CA TYR A 135 -13.25 -0.80 0.30
C TYR A 135 -11.90 -1.47 0.01
N LEU A 136 -10.79 -0.81 0.36
CA LEU A 136 -9.44 -1.31 0.08
C LEU A 136 -9.11 -2.69 0.64
N PRO A 137 -9.56 -3.12 1.83
CA PRO A 137 -9.23 -4.44 2.36
C PRO A 137 -9.60 -5.60 1.42
N GLY A 138 -10.68 -5.47 0.64
CA GLY A 138 -11.07 -6.45 -0.37
C GLY A 138 -10.27 -6.36 -1.66
N LEU A 139 -9.86 -5.15 -2.06
CA LEU A 139 -9.15 -4.90 -3.33
C LEU A 139 -7.65 -5.20 -3.25
N VAL A 140 -6.99 -4.88 -2.13
CA VAL A 140 -5.54 -5.01 -1.97
C VAL A 140 -4.97 -6.39 -2.34
N PRO A 141 -5.56 -7.53 -1.96
CA PRO A 141 -4.99 -8.83 -2.29
C PRO A 141 -5.21 -9.29 -3.74
N VAL A 142 -6.18 -8.69 -4.46
CA VAL A 142 -6.73 -9.21 -5.74
C VAL A 142 -5.65 -9.55 -6.76
N LEU A 143 -4.73 -8.63 -7.01
CA LEU A 143 -3.74 -8.78 -8.06
C LEU A 143 -2.76 -9.95 -7.83
N SER A 144 -2.68 -10.47 -6.61
CA SER A 144 -1.85 -11.64 -6.26
C SER A 144 -2.38 -12.96 -6.82
N PHE A 145 -3.68 -13.03 -7.11
CA PHE A 145 -4.35 -14.26 -7.54
C PHE A 145 -5.27 -14.06 -8.75
N ALA A 146 -5.50 -12.81 -9.16
CA ALA A 146 -6.37 -12.46 -10.28
C ALA A 146 -5.93 -13.15 -11.58
N SER A 147 -6.88 -13.76 -12.29
CA SER A 147 -6.68 -14.30 -13.63
C SER A 147 -6.39 -13.18 -14.64
N LEU A 148 -5.85 -13.56 -15.81
CA LEU A 148 -5.61 -12.63 -16.93
C LEU A 148 -6.87 -11.84 -17.33
N SER A 149 -8.06 -12.43 -17.18
CA SER A 149 -9.33 -11.74 -17.46
C SER A 149 -9.76 -10.75 -16.37
N VAL A 150 -9.31 -10.91 -15.12
CA VAL A 150 -9.69 -10.08 -13.97
C VAL A 150 -8.76 -8.86 -13.84
N ARG A 151 -7.46 -9.03 -14.14
CA ARG A 151 -6.43 -7.99 -13.98
C ARG A 151 -6.78 -6.67 -14.71
N PRO A 152 -7.26 -6.67 -15.98
CA PRO A 152 -7.64 -5.44 -16.66
C PRO A 152 -8.75 -4.66 -15.94
N ILE A 153 -9.73 -5.37 -15.38
CA ILE A 153 -10.85 -4.76 -14.65
C ILE A 153 -10.35 -4.16 -13.33
N PHE A 154 -9.48 -4.87 -12.62
CA PHE A 154 -8.85 -4.35 -11.40
C PHE A 154 -8.08 -3.06 -11.68
N TYR A 155 -7.25 -3.02 -12.72
CA TYR A 155 -6.51 -1.81 -13.08
C TYR A 155 -7.43 -0.65 -13.42
N SER A 156 -8.51 -0.88 -14.17
CA SER A 156 -9.51 0.16 -14.46
C SER A 156 -10.15 0.69 -13.17
N VAL A 157 -10.47 -0.15 -12.18
CA VAL A 157 -10.96 0.34 -10.87
C VAL A 157 -9.97 1.29 -10.20
N ILE A 158 -8.67 0.97 -10.24
CA ILE A 158 -7.62 1.82 -9.65
C ILE A 158 -7.44 3.12 -10.45
N GLU A 159 -7.30 3.04 -11.78
CA GLU A 159 -7.03 4.16 -12.68
C GLU A 159 -8.23 5.12 -12.78
N ASP A 160 -9.43 4.57 -12.95
CA ASP A 160 -10.61 5.36 -13.28
C ASP A 160 -11.28 6.00 -12.07
N HIS A 161 -11.00 5.51 -10.87
CA HIS A 161 -11.67 5.98 -9.65
C HIS A 161 -10.70 6.38 -8.55
N ILE A 162 -9.76 5.50 -8.17
CA ILE A 162 -8.90 5.75 -7.01
C ILE A 162 -7.85 6.82 -7.33
N LEU A 163 -7.15 6.69 -8.45
CA LEU A 163 -6.08 7.63 -8.83
C LEU A 163 -6.59 9.02 -9.29
N LYS A 164 -7.91 9.19 -9.44
CA LYS A 164 -8.56 10.48 -9.71
C LYS A 164 -8.91 11.25 -8.43
N LEU A 165 -8.73 10.64 -7.26
CA LEU A 165 -8.93 11.30 -5.98
C LEU A 165 -7.79 12.29 -5.69
N ASP A 166 -8.11 13.33 -4.92
CA ASP A 166 -7.13 14.29 -4.44
C ASP A 166 -6.10 13.63 -3.51
N SER A 167 -4.92 14.23 -3.42
CA SER A 167 -3.79 13.67 -2.67
C SER A 167 -4.09 13.47 -1.19
N GLU A 168 -4.94 14.32 -0.59
CA GLU A 168 -5.37 14.20 0.79
C GLU A 168 -6.07 12.88 1.09
N HIS A 169 -6.78 12.32 0.10
CA HIS A 169 -7.48 11.04 0.20
C HIS A 169 -6.59 9.86 -0.20
N ILE A 170 -5.67 10.07 -1.15
CA ILE A 170 -4.73 9.04 -1.60
C ILE A 170 -3.67 8.73 -0.55
N ARG A 171 -3.12 9.76 0.11
CA ARG A 171 -1.98 9.62 1.03
C ARG A 171 -2.24 8.57 2.12
N PRO A 172 -3.35 8.58 2.89
CA PRO A 172 -3.63 7.54 3.88
C PRO A 172 -3.67 6.11 3.32
N ALA A 173 -3.98 5.96 2.03
CA ALA A 173 -4.08 4.67 1.34
C ALA A 173 -2.81 4.25 0.60
N THR A 174 -1.80 5.13 0.45
CA THR A 174 -0.65 4.90 -0.44
C THR A 174 0.07 3.58 -0.18
N LYS A 175 0.37 3.22 1.08
CA LYS A 175 1.04 1.94 1.39
C LYS A 175 0.20 0.74 0.92
N SER A 176 -1.11 0.76 1.16
CA SER A 176 -2.02 -0.31 0.75
C SER A 176 -2.11 -0.44 -0.77
N LEU A 177 -2.14 0.69 -1.48
CA LEU A 177 -2.14 0.73 -2.95
C LEU A 177 -0.80 0.25 -3.53
N ILE A 178 0.33 0.61 -2.92
CA ILE A 178 1.64 0.03 -3.29
C ILE A 178 1.57 -1.49 -3.14
N LEU A 179 1.16 -2.01 -1.99
CA LEU A 179 1.08 -3.46 -1.74
C LEU A 179 0.16 -4.21 -2.71
N SER A 180 -0.89 -3.55 -3.21
CA SER A 180 -1.79 -4.17 -4.19
C SER A 180 -1.21 -4.22 -5.60
N LEU A 181 -0.38 -3.25 -5.97
CA LEU A 181 0.19 -3.12 -7.31
C LEU A 181 1.50 -3.87 -7.51
N LEU A 182 2.29 -4.07 -6.46
CA LEU A 182 3.57 -4.79 -6.52
C LEU A 182 3.49 -6.18 -7.21
N PRO A 183 2.48 -7.03 -6.97
CA PRO A 183 2.36 -8.29 -7.72
C PRO A 183 2.20 -8.14 -9.24
N GLY A 184 1.74 -6.98 -9.73
CA GLY A 184 1.63 -6.71 -11.17
C GLY A 184 2.98 -6.47 -11.85
N ILE A 185 4.05 -6.26 -11.07
CA ILE A 185 5.39 -5.94 -11.57
C ILE A 185 6.47 -6.91 -11.06
N GLU A 186 6.07 -8.08 -10.55
CA GLU A 186 7.00 -9.12 -10.09
C GLU A 186 7.71 -9.83 -11.26
N ASP A 187 7.03 -9.97 -12.40
CA ASP A 187 7.53 -10.59 -13.62
C ASP A 187 7.57 -9.58 -14.77
N GLU A 188 8.79 -9.22 -15.20
CA GLU A 188 9.02 -8.24 -16.27
C GLU A 188 8.58 -8.74 -17.65
N THR A 189 8.35 -10.05 -17.81
CA THR A 189 7.87 -10.64 -19.06
C THR A 189 6.35 -10.67 -19.18
N SER A 190 5.64 -10.29 -18.10
CA SER A 190 4.19 -10.27 -18.06
C SER A 190 3.60 -9.20 -18.97
N GLU A 191 2.53 -9.54 -19.70
CA GLU A 191 1.87 -8.65 -20.66
C GLU A 191 1.36 -7.34 -20.02
N ASP A 192 1.02 -7.38 -18.73
CA ASP A 192 0.49 -6.23 -18.01
C ASP A 192 1.51 -5.53 -17.11
N PHE A 193 2.78 -5.95 -17.15
CA PHE A 193 3.88 -5.33 -16.40
C PHE A 193 3.93 -3.82 -16.62
N ASP A 194 3.92 -3.39 -17.89
CA ASP A 194 4.02 -1.97 -18.22
C ASP A 194 2.82 -1.17 -17.72
N ARG A 195 1.61 -1.75 -17.71
CA ARG A 195 0.42 -1.09 -17.17
C ARG A 195 0.53 -0.95 -15.67
N ALA A 196 0.83 -2.03 -14.95
CA ALA A 196 1.00 -2.01 -13.49
C ALA A 196 2.10 -1.03 -13.06
N PHE A 197 3.23 -1.04 -13.77
CA PHE A 197 4.35 -0.13 -13.52
C PHE A 197 3.96 1.33 -13.72
N ARG A 198 3.23 1.65 -14.80
CA ARG A 198 2.70 3.00 -15.04
C ARG A 198 1.75 3.43 -13.94
N ILE A 199 0.81 2.59 -13.51
CA ILE A 199 -0.14 2.88 -12.43
C ILE A 199 0.60 3.20 -11.14
N LEU A 200 1.61 2.41 -10.76
CA LEU A 200 2.41 2.64 -9.57
C LEU A 200 3.22 3.95 -9.65
N ASN A 201 3.72 4.30 -10.84
CA ASN A 201 4.40 5.58 -11.07
C ASN A 201 3.43 6.78 -11.06
N VAL A 202 2.19 6.61 -11.51
CA VAL A 202 1.13 7.62 -11.36
C VAL A 202 0.78 7.79 -9.88
N LEU A 203 0.61 6.70 -9.13
CA LEU A 203 0.38 6.73 -7.68
C LEU A 203 1.47 7.54 -6.96
N ARG A 204 2.74 7.32 -7.30
CA ARG A 204 3.86 8.11 -6.78
C ARG A 204 3.62 9.61 -6.96
N LYS A 205 3.29 10.04 -8.18
CA LYS A 205 3.04 11.45 -8.49
C LYS A 205 1.78 11.99 -7.82
N THR A 206 0.67 11.26 -7.85
CA THR A 206 -0.61 11.69 -7.26
C THR A 206 -0.52 11.83 -5.74
N SER A 207 0.23 10.97 -5.07
CA SER A 207 0.44 11.08 -3.61
C SER A 207 1.28 12.28 -3.17
N SER A 208 1.87 13.00 -4.12
CA SER A 208 2.78 14.14 -3.91
C SER A 208 2.22 15.49 -4.33
N ARG A 209 1.10 15.53 -5.06
CA ARG A 209 0.50 16.78 -5.55
C ARG A 209 -0.23 17.47 -4.41
N ASP A 210 0.18 18.65 -3.98
CA ASP A 210 -0.68 19.51 -3.17
C ASP A 210 -1.49 20.44 -4.12
N ILE A 211 -2.56 21.05 -3.62
CA ILE A 211 -3.57 21.79 -4.42
C ILE A 211 -2.98 23.03 -5.14
N ASP A 212 -1.80 23.51 -4.73
CA ASP A 212 -1.20 24.79 -5.15
C ASP A 212 -0.01 24.66 -6.14
N ASP A 213 0.14 23.52 -6.83
CA ASP A 213 1.43 23.17 -7.43
C ASP A 213 1.69 23.70 -8.86
N GLY A 214 2.77 24.49 -8.98
CA GLY A 214 3.47 24.84 -10.22
C GLY A 214 4.34 23.69 -10.81
N PRO A 215 5.09 23.96 -11.90
CA PRO A 215 5.65 22.92 -12.78
C PRO A 215 6.81 22.07 -12.21
N ASP A 216 7.43 22.46 -11.08
CA ASP A 216 8.60 21.76 -10.52
C ASP A 216 8.21 20.75 -9.42
N ALA A 217 7.88 19.53 -9.87
CA ALA A 217 7.42 18.41 -9.04
C ALA A 217 8.55 17.51 -8.47
N GLU A 218 9.82 17.81 -8.75
CA GLU A 218 10.94 17.03 -8.21
C GLU A 218 11.07 17.26 -6.70
N GLY A 219 11.35 16.19 -5.95
CA GLY A 219 11.61 16.29 -4.51
C GLY A 219 10.41 16.15 -3.57
N ARG A 220 9.21 15.88 -4.09
CA ARG A 220 7.96 15.87 -3.30
C ARG A 220 7.38 14.47 -3.07
N ASP A 221 8.07 13.43 -3.53
CA ASP A 221 7.66 12.03 -3.41
C ASP A 221 8.18 11.33 -2.15
N GLY A 222 8.66 12.08 -1.16
CA GLY A 222 9.13 11.52 0.10
C GLY A 222 8.08 10.68 0.82
N TYR A 223 6.82 11.15 0.91
CA TYR A 223 5.76 10.35 1.52
C TYR A 223 5.53 9.01 0.83
N PHE A 224 5.57 8.99 -0.51
CA PHE A 224 5.50 7.75 -1.29
C PHE A 224 6.66 6.83 -0.96
N TRP A 225 7.90 7.33 -0.97
CA TRP A 225 9.09 6.53 -0.69
C TRP A 225 9.07 5.90 0.70
N GLN A 226 8.63 6.66 1.70
CA GLN A 226 8.52 6.17 3.08
C GLN A 226 7.47 5.04 3.17
N CYS A 227 6.32 5.20 2.50
CA CYS A 227 5.32 4.13 2.38
C CYS A 227 5.86 2.91 1.61
N PHE A 228 6.63 3.15 0.54
CA PHE A 228 7.21 2.11 -0.30
C PHE A 228 8.23 1.28 0.49
N PHE A 229 9.17 1.92 1.18
CA PHE A 229 10.14 1.25 2.04
C PHE A 229 9.46 0.45 3.16
N LEU A 230 8.42 1.02 3.79
CA LEU A 230 7.62 0.28 4.76
C LEU A 230 6.91 -0.93 4.15
N ALA A 231 6.43 -0.85 2.90
CA ALA A 231 5.83 -1.98 2.21
C ALA A 231 6.85 -3.12 2.03
N VAL A 232 8.07 -2.81 1.56
CA VAL A 232 9.18 -3.77 1.39
C VAL A 232 9.62 -4.39 2.72
N ILE A 233 9.77 -3.58 3.77
CA ILE A 233 10.17 -4.06 5.11
C ILE A 233 9.16 -5.06 5.63
N THR A 234 7.87 -4.73 5.56
CA THR A 234 6.79 -5.48 6.23
C THR A 234 6.24 -6.66 5.42
N ASN A 235 6.53 -6.77 4.12
CA ASN A 235 5.95 -7.81 3.25
C ASN A 235 7.00 -8.49 2.35
N PRO A 236 7.59 -9.62 2.78
CA PRO A 236 8.59 -10.36 2.00
C PRO A 236 8.12 -10.78 0.60
N SER A 237 6.87 -11.24 0.47
CA SER A 237 6.31 -11.69 -0.81
C SER A 237 6.23 -10.58 -1.86
N ARG A 238 6.31 -9.30 -1.47
CA ARG A 238 6.21 -8.15 -2.37
C ARG A 238 7.56 -7.60 -2.81
N ARG A 239 8.67 -8.11 -2.24
CA ARG A 239 10.01 -7.53 -2.45
C ARG A 239 10.51 -7.70 -3.87
N GLN A 240 10.09 -8.76 -4.57
CA GLN A 240 10.46 -8.99 -5.96
C GLN A 240 9.89 -7.90 -6.89
N GLY A 241 8.60 -7.61 -6.79
CA GLY A 241 7.98 -6.51 -7.56
C GLY A 241 8.53 -5.15 -7.11
N ALA A 242 8.81 -4.99 -5.82
CA ALA A 242 9.40 -3.76 -5.32
C ALA A 242 10.80 -3.51 -5.90
N LEU A 243 11.61 -4.56 -6.04
CA LEU A 243 12.93 -4.51 -6.65
C LEU A 243 12.86 -4.06 -8.12
N ALA A 244 11.88 -4.56 -8.89
CA ALA A 244 11.66 -4.15 -10.28
C ALA A 244 11.35 -2.64 -10.40
N PHE A 245 10.61 -2.08 -9.43
CA PHE A 245 10.36 -0.65 -9.34
C PHE A 245 11.58 0.15 -8.90
N LEU A 246 12.27 -0.28 -7.83
CA LEU A 246 13.45 0.38 -7.28
C LEU A 246 14.57 0.50 -8.33
N THR A 247 14.85 -0.57 -9.07
CA THR A 247 15.86 -0.60 -10.13
C THR A 247 15.65 0.48 -11.19
N ARG A 248 14.41 0.90 -11.42
CA ARG A 248 14.04 1.88 -12.45
C ARG A 248 13.78 3.30 -11.92
N LYS A 249 13.43 3.44 -10.64
CA LYS A 249 12.89 4.69 -10.07
C LYS A 249 13.59 5.18 -8.81
N LEU A 250 14.36 4.34 -8.12
CA LEU A 250 15.10 4.77 -6.95
C LEU A 250 16.13 5.84 -7.38
N PRO A 251 16.16 7.02 -6.74
CA PRO A 251 17.16 8.02 -7.06
C PRO A 251 18.57 7.52 -6.72
N ASN A 252 19.58 8.11 -7.35
CA ASN A 252 20.96 7.86 -6.97
C ASN A 252 21.32 8.72 -5.75
N PHE A 253 21.95 8.10 -4.74
CA PHE A 253 22.38 8.77 -3.51
C PHE A 253 23.87 9.15 -3.55
N THR A 254 24.49 9.19 -4.72
CA THR A 254 25.78 9.85 -4.93
C THR A 254 25.61 11.37 -4.96
N PRO A 255 26.59 12.14 -4.44
CA PRO A 255 26.54 13.59 -4.50
C PRO A 255 26.57 14.11 -5.95
N SER A 256 25.92 15.24 -6.20
CA SER A 256 25.97 15.90 -7.52
C SER A 256 27.35 16.52 -7.76
N GLU A 257 27.94 16.33 -8.94
CA GLU A 257 29.28 16.86 -9.30
C GLU A 257 29.29 18.36 -9.66
N THR A 258 28.16 19.05 -9.52
CA THR A 258 27.90 20.37 -10.10
C THR A 258 28.51 21.59 -9.37
N SER A 259 29.71 21.49 -8.81
CA SER A 259 30.46 22.69 -8.35
C SER A 259 31.98 22.45 -8.34
N PRO A 260 32.73 22.95 -9.33
CA PRO A 260 34.20 22.87 -9.34
C PRO A 260 34.90 23.89 -8.41
N ASP A 261 34.17 24.80 -7.75
CA ASP A 261 34.76 25.94 -7.02
C ASP A 261 34.53 25.97 -5.49
N SER A 262 33.88 24.96 -4.89
CA SER A 262 33.75 24.91 -3.42
C SER A 262 34.89 24.11 -2.80
N SER A 263 35.92 24.82 -2.33
CA SER A 263 37.02 24.34 -1.49
C SER A 263 36.58 23.91 -0.08
N GLN A 264 35.33 23.47 0.09
CA GLN A 264 34.82 22.86 1.32
C GLN A 264 34.28 21.47 1.01
N VAL A 265 35.00 20.46 1.48
CA VAL A 265 34.73 19.03 1.34
C VAL A 265 33.43 18.59 2.06
N GLU A 266 32.79 19.50 2.81
CA GLU A 266 31.71 19.18 3.75
C GLU A 266 30.29 19.31 3.20
N ASP A 267 30.07 19.99 2.06
CA ASP A 267 28.70 20.34 1.61
C ASP A 267 28.34 19.81 0.22
N ARG A 268 28.70 18.56 -0.06
CA ARG A 268 28.18 17.84 -1.23
C ARG A 268 26.74 17.40 -0.97
N THR A 269 25.80 18.26 -1.31
CA THR A 269 24.36 18.03 -1.14
C THR A 269 23.84 16.93 -2.07
N LEU A 270 22.94 16.09 -1.55
CA LEU A 270 22.28 15.04 -2.33
C LEU A 270 21.34 15.65 -3.37
N PRO A 271 21.10 15.00 -4.53
CA PRO A 271 20.06 15.43 -5.45
C PRO A 271 18.69 15.56 -4.77
N LEU A 272 17.85 16.49 -5.20
CA LEU A 272 16.56 16.78 -4.55
C LEU A 272 15.66 15.54 -4.45
N ALA A 273 15.62 14.69 -5.48
CA ALA A 273 14.90 13.42 -5.47
C ALA A 273 15.45 12.43 -4.41
N ALA A 274 16.77 12.39 -4.23
CA ALA A 274 17.40 11.57 -3.20
C ALA A 274 17.10 12.09 -1.79
N GLN A 275 17.11 13.41 -1.60
CA GLN A 275 16.67 14.04 -0.34
C GLN A 275 15.21 13.71 -0.02
N ALA A 276 14.32 13.76 -1.03
CA ALA A 276 12.92 13.39 -0.85
C ALA A 276 12.76 11.95 -0.38
N ALA A 277 13.45 11.00 -1.02
CA ALA A 277 13.35 9.59 -0.68
C ALA A 277 13.73 9.30 0.79
N ILE A 278 14.71 10.02 1.34
CA ILE A 278 15.17 9.82 2.73
C ILE A 278 14.41 10.65 3.77
N ASN A 279 13.57 11.60 3.37
CA ASN A 279 12.81 12.45 4.30
C ASN A 279 11.39 11.90 4.55
N PRO A 280 10.86 12.00 5.80
CA PRO A 280 11.49 12.56 6.98
C PRO A 280 12.36 11.57 7.77
N GLU A 281 12.30 10.26 7.47
CA GLU A 281 13.05 9.23 8.19
C GLU A 281 14.02 8.48 7.25
N PRO A 282 15.33 8.81 7.31
CA PRO A 282 16.34 8.21 6.43
C PRO A 282 16.62 6.73 6.77
N GLY A 283 16.36 6.32 8.01
CA GLY A 283 16.56 4.94 8.46
C GLY A 283 15.68 3.93 7.74
N LEU A 284 14.54 4.34 7.17
CA LEU A 284 13.62 3.46 6.45
C LEU A 284 14.24 2.95 5.16
N LEU A 285 15.02 3.77 4.46
CA LEU A 285 15.80 3.32 3.31
C LEU A 285 16.76 2.19 3.75
N VAL A 286 17.51 2.42 4.82
CA VAL A 286 18.51 1.46 5.32
C VAL A 286 17.87 0.16 5.79
N ARG A 287 16.76 0.23 6.53
CA ARG A 287 15.99 -0.94 6.99
C ARG A 287 15.33 -1.69 5.83
N CYS A 288 14.89 -0.98 4.79
CA CYS A 288 14.37 -1.57 3.55
C CYS A 288 15.43 -2.42 2.85
N PHE A 289 16.64 -1.86 2.67
CA PHE A 289 17.75 -2.59 2.10
C PHE A 289 18.18 -3.78 2.97
N ALA A 290 18.31 -3.59 4.28
CA ALA A 290 18.63 -4.68 5.21
C ALA A 290 17.59 -5.83 5.13
N ALA A 291 16.30 -5.50 5.03
CA ALA A 291 15.23 -6.49 4.87
C ALA A 291 15.33 -7.27 3.54
N GLY A 292 15.73 -6.61 2.46
CA GLY A 292 15.98 -7.25 1.16
C GLY A 292 17.22 -8.15 1.15
N LEU A 293 18.30 -7.74 1.82
CA LEU A 293 19.53 -8.55 1.96
C LEU A 293 19.34 -9.80 2.83
N GLN A 294 18.38 -9.75 3.77
CA GLN A 294 18.03 -10.88 4.63
C GLN A 294 16.91 -11.76 4.04
N ASP A 295 16.50 -11.53 2.80
CA ASP A 295 15.39 -12.29 2.20
C ASP A 295 15.71 -13.80 2.12
N SER A 296 14.67 -14.62 2.11
CA SER A 296 14.79 -16.05 1.82
C SER A 296 15.21 -16.34 0.37
N GLN A 297 14.83 -15.49 -0.58
CA GLN A 297 15.07 -15.65 -2.00
C GLN A 297 16.39 -15.00 -2.42
N ILE A 298 17.27 -15.80 -3.05
CA ILE A 298 18.60 -15.34 -3.49
C ILE A 298 18.50 -14.24 -4.56
N LEU A 299 17.50 -14.31 -5.45
CA LEU A 299 17.31 -13.30 -6.50
C LEU A 299 16.98 -11.92 -5.92
N VAL A 300 16.17 -11.88 -4.85
CA VAL A 300 15.86 -10.64 -4.12
C VAL A 300 17.15 -10.09 -3.48
N GLN A 301 17.88 -10.90 -2.73
CA GLN A 301 19.15 -10.48 -2.11
C GLN A 301 20.13 -9.93 -3.15
N ARG A 302 20.27 -10.62 -4.28
CA ARG A 302 21.13 -10.21 -5.39
C ARG A 302 20.75 -8.83 -5.90
N GLY A 303 19.46 -8.59 -6.16
CA GLY A 303 18.99 -7.30 -6.65
C GLY A 303 19.19 -6.16 -5.66
N PHE A 304 18.97 -6.39 -4.36
CA PHE A 304 19.25 -5.38 -3.33
C PHE A 304 20.75 -5.09 -3.20
N LEU A 305 21.63 -6.09 -3.36
CA LEU A 305 23.07 -5.87 -3.45
C LEU A 305 23.44 -5.05 -4.71
N ASP A 306 22.83 -5.35 -5.86
CA ASP A 306 23.05 -4.57 -7.08
C ASP A 306 22.65 -3.09 -6.85
N LEU A 307 21.50 -2.84 -6.20
CA LEU A 307 21.07 -1.48 -5.83
C LEU A 307 22.04 -0.78 -4.85
N LEU A 308 22.67 -1.52 -3.92
CA LEU A 308 23.68 -0.93 -3.03
C LEU A 308 24.91 -0.47 -3.81
N VAL A 309 25.37 -1.29 -4.74
CA VAL A 309 26.53 -0.96 -5.57
C VAL A 309 26.24 0.26 -6.43
N THR A 310 25.06 0.35 -7.05
CA THR A 310 24.76 1.39 -8.05
C THR A 310 24.16 2.67 -7.48
N HIS A 311 23.27 2.59 -6.47
CA HIS A 311 22.54 3.76 -5.95
C HIS A 311 23.01 4.21 -4.56
N LEU A 312 23.55 3.33 -3.73
CA LEU A 312 23.86 3.63 -2.32
C LEU A 312 25.26 3.14 -1.91
N PRO A 313 26.33 3.67 -2.53
CA PRO A 313 27.70 3.29 -2.18
C PRO A 313 28.07 3.77 -0.77
N LEU A 314 29.05 3.14 -0.13
CA LEU A 314 29.45 3.44 1.25
C LEU A 314 29.91 4.89 1.48
N HIS A 315 30.45 5.54 0.46
CA HIS A 315 30.86 6.94 0.51
C HIS A 315 29.69 7.93 0.32
N SER A 316 28.46 7.44 0.16
CA SER A 316 27.27 8.28 0.03
C SER A 316 27.08 9.18 1.27
N PRO A 317 26.72 10.47 1.08
CA PRO A 317 26.35 11.38 2.18
C PRO A 317 25.19 10.87 3.05
N VAL A 318 24.41 9.90 2.55
CA VAL A 318 23.34 9.26 3.33
C VAL A 318 23.91 8.59 4.59
N PHE A 319 24.93 7.76 4.45
CA PHE A 319 25.51 7.03 5.57
C PHE A 319 26.30 7.91 6.53
N ARG A 320 26.92 8.98 6.02
CA ARG A 320 27.73 9.89 6.84
C ARG A 320 26.88 10.89 7.62
N ASN A 321 25.86 11.48 7.00
CA ASN A 321 25.19 12.67 7.52
C ASN A 321 23.75 12.41 7.98
N HIS A 322 23.09 11.37 7.47
CA HIS A 322 21.64 11.18 7.65
C HIS A 322 21.27 9.93 8.45
N VAL A 323 22.11 8.89 8.44
CA VAL A 323 21.80 7.59 9.04
C VAL A 323 22.37 7.48 10.47
N ARG A 324 21.57 6.91 11.39
CA ARG A 324 21.99 6.66 12.78
C ARG A 324 22.91 5.45 12.86
N SER A 325 23.81 5.41 13.85
CA SER A 325 24.73 4.28 14.05
C SER A 325 24.03 2.92 14.17
N LYS A 326 22.82 2.86 14.75
CA LYS A 326 22.04 1.60 14.83
C LYS A 326 21.68 1.05 13.45
N ASP A 327 21.28 1.92 12.52
CA ASP A 327 20.91 1.52 11.16
C ASP A 327 22.17 1.15 10.33
N MET A 328 23.31 1.80 10.59
CA MET A 328 24.60 1.39 10.02
C MET A 328 25.00 -0.03 10.45
N VAL A 329 24.90 -0.33 11.74
CA VAL A 329 25.17 -1.69 12.25
C VAL A 329 24.21 -2.69 11.60
N LEU A 330 22.93 -2.33 11.46
CA LEU A 330 21.93 -3.19 10.84
C LEU A 330 22.29 -3.56 9.39
N ILE A 331 22.59 -2.57 8.54
CA ILE A 331 22.86 -2.83 7.12
C ILE A 331 24.18 -3.57 6.92
N THR A 332 25.23 -3.23 7.68
CA THR A 332 26.51 -3.95 7.61
C THR A 332 26.35 -5.39 8.09
N THR A 333 25.57 -5.63 9.14
CA THR A 333 25.27 -6.99 9.63
C THR A 333 24.48 -7.79 8.60
N ALA A 334 23.45 -7.18 7.99
CA ALA A 334 22.65 -7.80 6.94
C ALA A 334 23.52 -8.16 5.73
N ALA A 335 24.34 -7.22 5.26
CA ALA A 335 25.24 -7.42 4.13
C ALA A 335 26.29 -8.51 4.41
N ALA A 336 26.92 -8.50 5.59
CA ALA A 336 27.86 -9.55 5.99
C ALA A 336 27.21 -10.93 6.10
N SER A 337 25.94 -11.00 6.53
CA SER A 337 25.20 -12.26 6.62
C SER A 337 24.96 -12.94 5.26
N CYS A 338 25.00 -12.18 4.15
CA CYS A 338 24.92 -12.75 2.80
C CYS A 338 26.09 -13.72 2.51
N VAL A 339 27.26 -13.52 3.11
CA VAL A 339 28.42 -14.42 2.95
C VAL A 339 28.11 -15.83 3.47
N LEU A 340 27.28 -15.93 4.50
CA LEU A 340 26.89 -17.22 5.08
C LEU A 340 26.06 -18.09 4.11
N ARG A 341 25.48 -17.49 3.06
CA ARG A 341 24.78 -18.22 1.99
C ARG A 341 25.73 -19.00 1.08
N ARG A 342 27.04 -18.71 1.11
CA ARG A 342 28.07 -19.34 0.26
C ARG A 342 27.79 -19.23 -1.24
N ASP A 343 27.09 -18.16 -1.64
CA ASP A 343 26.79 -17.87 -3.05
C ASP A 343 27.82 -16.88 -3.61
N MET A 344 28.53 -17.28 -4.67
CA MET A 344 29.59 -16.46 -5.27
C MET A 344 29.05 -15.18 -5.95
N SER A 345 27.82 -15.23 -6.46
CA SER A 345 27.17 -14.09 -7.10
C SER A 345 26.86 -12.99 -6.09
N LEU A 346 26.41 -13.37 -4.89
CA LEU A 346 26.21 -12.44 -3.77
C LEU A 346 27.54 -11.92 -3.23
N ASN A 347 28.51 -12.81 -2.99
CA ASN A 347 29.81 -12.44 -2.47
C ASN A 347 30.49 -11.39 -3.36
N ARG A 348 30.55 -11.60 -4.67
CA ARG A 348 31.16 -10.65 -5.61
C ARG A 348 30.55 -9.25 -5.50
N ARG A 349 29.22 -9.13 -5.42
CA ARG A 349 28.54 -7.84 -5.29
C ARG A 349 28.82 -7.17 -3.96
N LEU A 350 28.83 -7.97 -2.88
CA LEU A 350 29.18 -7.47 -1.55
C LEU A 350 30.61 -6.92 -1.54
N TRP A 351 31.56 -7.64 -2.14
CA TRP A 351 32.94 -7.18 -2.30
C TRP A 351 33.01 -5.89 -3.12
N SER A 352 32.29 -5.81 -4.24
CA SER A 352 32.22 -4.57 -5.05
C SER A 352 31.65 -3.38 -4.26
N TRP A 353 30.69 -3.62 -3.37
CA TRP A 353 30.14 -2.56 -2.52
C TRP A 353 31.12 -2.09 -1.44
N PHE A 354 31.88 -3.01 -0.83
CA PHE A 354 32.87 -2.67 0.20
C PHE A 354 34.15 -2.05 -0.35
N LEU A 355 34.66 -2.58 -1.46
CA LEU A 355 36.00 -2.26 -1.97
C LEU A 355 35.98 -1.38 -3.24
N GLY A 356 34.81 -1.21 -3.85
CA GLY A 356 34.69 -0.59 -5.17
C GLY A 356 34.66 -1.63 -6.30
N PRO A 357 34.25 -1.21 -7.52
CA PRO A 357 34.12 -2.07 -8.69
C PRO A 357 35.43 -2.69 -9.18
#